data_AF-A0A2N3GW28-F1
#
_entry.id   AF-A0A2N3GW28-F1
#
_cell.length_a   1.000
_cell.length_b   1.000
_cell.length_c   1.000
_cell.angle_alpha   90.00
_cell.angle_beta   90.00
_cell.angle_gamma   90.00
#
_symmetry.space_group_name_H-M   'P 1'
#
loop_
_entity.id
_entity.type
_entity.pdbx_description
1 polymer ?
#
loop_
_entity_poly.entity_id
_entity_poly.type
_entity_poly.pdbx_seq_one_letter_code
_entity_poly.pdbx_strand_id
1 'polypeptide(L)'
;MALVVSAGASAGALVPRDGETSAGKRLGTDKRAHPLGKKQAALKAAALEDKIKRGASGDVYEVAPGEFVELALEGTGMVWTVPGEFSDYAHNSIPEPDRTVDNSTIWTEDFGEAYYDEMLYTRGDGVNSMAEYFLEMSSGRYTVDGDCVDWVAVPGDHTVYDDGDAKNDTSENVWLFLADSLDGWYAQQVAAGKTTAEIDAYLAQFDEWDRYDWDGDGVFNEPDGYIDHYQSLHAGEGEEAGGGELGDEAIWSHSWYANYADIGKTGPSAEYLLGGIQIGSSSYWIGDYTIQPENGGVGVFAHEYTHDL
;
A
#
# COMPACT_ATOMS: atom_id res chain seq x y z
N MET A 1 -3.30 -4.30 32.31
CA MET A 1 -1.84 -4.06 32.35
C MET A 1 -1.59 -3.00 31.28
N ALA A 2 -1.07 -1.83 31.66
CA ALA A 2 -1.11 -0.62 30.84
C ALA A 2 -0.28 -0.78 29.56
N LEU A 3 -0.88 -0.49 28.42
CA LEU A 3 -0.24 -0.36 27.12
C LEU A 3 0.67 0.88 27.16
N VAL A 4 1.98 0.68 27.01
CA VAL A 4 2.93 1.77 26.81
C VAL A 4 3.15 1.87 25.31
N VAL A 5 2.49 2.83 24.68
CA VAL A 5 2.81 3.24 23.30
C VAL A 5 4.12 4.01 23.39
N SER A 6 5.20 3.39 22.94
CA SER A 6 6.49 4.06 22.78
C SER A 6 6.40 5.01 21.58
N ALA A 7 6.20 6.30 21.86
CA ALA A 7 6.40 7.36 20.89
C ALA A 7 7.92 7.49 20.63
N GLY A 8 8.40 6.76 19.62
CA GLY A 8 9.69 7.03 19.00
C GLY A 8 9.55 8.29 18.16
N ALA A 9 10.08 9.40 18.65
CA ALA A 9 10.23 10.61 17.85
C ALA A 9 11.32 10.36 16.79
N SER A 10 10.93 9.90 15.60
CA SER A 10 11.74 10.04 14.41
C SER A 10 11.80 11.53 14.09
N ALA A 11 12.96 12.13 14.40
CA ALA A 11 13.28 13.46 13.91
C ALA A 11 13.39 13.35 12.38
N GLY A 12 12.29 13.61 11.67
CA GLY A 12 12.26 13.70 10.22
C GLY A 12 13.32 14.72 9.78
N ALA A 13 14.42 14.22 9.24
CA ALA A 13 15.27 15.02 8.40
C ALA A 13 14.39 15.40 7.20
N LEU A 14 14.03 16.67 7.10
CA LEU A 14 13.50 17.23 5.87
C LEU A 14 14.46 16.82 4.75
N VAL A 15 14.04 15.89 3.89
CA VAL A 15 14.74 15.61 2.64
C VAL A 15 14.73 16.93 1.87
N PRO A 16 15.87 17.63 1.76
CA PRO A 16 15.90 18.88 1.03
C PRO A 16 15.71 18.53 -0.44
N ARG A 17 14.72 19.14 -1.09
CA ARG A 17 14.70 19.25 -2.55
C ARG A 17 15.85 20.16 -2.99
N ASP A 18 17.08 19.64 -2.97
CA ASP A 18 18.23 20.31 -3.57
C ASP A 18 18.51 19.72 -4.95
N GLY A 19 17.60 20.00 -5.88
CA GLY A 19 17.97 20.14 -7.28
C GLY A 19 18.38 21.60 -7.50
N GLU A 20 19.67 21.87 -7.70
CA GLU A 20 20.17 23.20 -8.04
C GLU A 20 19.44 23.72 -9.28
N THR A 21 18.48 24.63 -9.04
CA THR A 21 17.74 25.33 -10.08
C THR A 21 18.69 26.24 -10.85
N SER A 22 18.93 25.94 -12.13
CA SER A 22 19.35 26.97 -13.07
C SER A 22 18.19 27.95 -13.26
N ALA A 23 18.49 29.23 -13.04
CA ALA A 23 17.53 30.30 -12.80
C ALA A 23 16.51 30.49 -13.94
N GLY A 24 15.21 30.56 -13.58
CA GLY A 24 14.26 31.37 -14.35
C GLY A 24 12.85 30.83 -14.60
N LYS A 25 12.54 29.56 -14.31
CA LYS A 25 11.16 29.06 -14.39
C LYS A 25 10.84 28.17 -13.21
N ARG A 26 10.03 28.71 -12.27
CA ARG A 26 9.29 27.87 -11.32
C ARG A 26 8.41 26.93 -12.15
N LEU A 27 8.60 25.61 -12.02
CA LEU A 27 7.51 24.68 -12.29
C LEU A 27 6.34 25.16 -11.42
N GLY A 28 5.23 25.52 -12.07
CA GLY A 28 4.01 25.86 -11.37
C GLY A 28 3.58 24.67 -10.54
N THR A 29 3.07 24.91 -9.33
CA THR A 29 2.34 23.87 -8.62
C THR A 29 1.10 23.57 -9.45
N ASP A 30 0.93 22.33 -9.93
CA ASP A 30 -0.29 21.95 -10.68
C ASP A 30 -1.54 22.10 -9.80
N LYS A 31 -1.35 22.12 -8.47
CA LYS A 31 -2.31 22.63 -7.50
C LYS A 31 -2.34 24.16 -7.53
N ARG A 32 -3.26 24.74 -8.32
CA ARG A 32 -3.58 26.16 -8.18
C ARG A 32 -4.24 26.39 -6.83
N ALA A 33 -3.60 27.16 -5.96
CA ALA A 33 -4.12 27.49 -4.65
C ALA A 33 -5.51 28.14 -4.76
N HIS A 34 -6.55 27.45 -4.26
CA HIS A 34 -7.89 28.01 -4.12
C HIS A 34 -8.11 28.50 -2.68
N PRO A 35 -8.35 29.80 -2.45
CA PRO A 35 -8.46 30.36 -1.09
C PRO A 35 -9.51 29.66 -0.22
N LEU A 36 -10.64 29.22 -0.80
CA LEU A 36 -11.66 28.50 -0.05
C LEU A 36 -11.25 27.07 0.28
N GLY A 37 -10.47 26.41 -0.59
CA GLY A 37 -9.93 25.06 -0.34
C GLY A 37 -8.90 25.08 0.79
N LYS A 38 -8.00 26.09 0.79
CA LYS A 38 -7.05 26.31 1.91
C LYS A 38 -7.76 26.60 3.22
N LYS A 39 -8.83 27.41 3.18
CA LYS A 39 -9.64 27.68 4.36
C LYS A 39 -10.29 26.40 4.88
N GLN A 40 -10.89 25.59 4.00
CA GLN A 40 -11.52 24.33 4.38
C GLN A 40 -10.50 23.32 4.95
N ALA A 41 -9.33 23.16 4.33
CA ALA A 41 -8.26 22.28 4.83
C ALA A 41 -7.77 22.72 6.22
N ALA A 42 -7.50 24.02 6.42
CA ALA A 42 -7.10 24.56 7.71
C ALA A 42 -8.18 24.36 8.79
N LEU A 43 -9.45 24.52 8.43
CA LEU A 43 -10.58 24.23 9.33
C LEU A 43 -10.65 22.74 9.68
N LYS A 44 -10.46 21.83 8.71
CA LYS A 44 -10.40 20.37 8.95
C LYS A 44 -9.25 20.00 9.88
N ALA A 45 -8.04 20.48 9.60
CA ALA A 45 -6.85 20.17 10.39
C ALA A 45 -6.98 20.63 11.85
N ALA A 46 -7.41 21.88 12.07
CA ALA A 46 -7.64 22.43 13.41
C ALA A 46 -8.71 21.63 14.17
N ALA A 47 -9.74 21.19 13.46
CA ALA A 47 -10.84 20.46 14.07
C ALA A 47 -10.52 18.99 14.34
N LEU A 48 -9.69 18.33 13.51
CA LEU A 48 -9.15 17.01 13.78
C LEU A 48 -8.23 17.02 15.02
N GLU A 49 -7.34 18.02 15.13
CA GLU A 49 -6.48 18.22 16.29
C GLU A 49 -7.30 18.42 17.59
N ASP A 50 -8.37 19.21 17.52
CA ASP A 50 -9.27 19.41 18.66
C ASP A 50 -10.13 18.16 18.97
N LYS A 51 -10.54 17.36 17.97
CA LYS A 51 -11.25 16.09 18.18
C LYS A 51 -10.38 15.07 18.93
N ILE A 52 -9.11 14.94 18.52
CA ILE A 52 -8.11 14.09 19.19
C ILE A 52 -7.84 14.57 20.63
N LYS A 53 -7.74 15.89 20.86
CA LYS A 53 -7.43 16.45 22.20
C LYS A 53 -8.62 16.54 23.15
N ARG A 54 -9.85 16.69 22.65
CA ARG A 54 -11.02 17.05 23.47
C ARG A 54 -12.15 16.01 23.43
N GLY A 55 -12.01 14.93 22.66
CA GLY A 55 -12.99 13.83 22.61
C GLY A 55 -14.36 14.26 22.07
N ALA A 56 -14.39 15.17 21.10
CA ALA A 56 -15.63 15.66 20.51
C ALA A 56 -16.28 14.61 19.59
N SER A 57 -17.61 14.49 19.66
CA SER A 57 -18.44 13.57 18.85
C SER A 57 -19.39 14.35 17.93
N GLY A 58 -19.58 13.88 16.69
CA GLY A 58 -20.50 14.42 15.70
C GLY A 58 -19.86 14.64 14.32
N ASP A 59 -20.70 14.63 13.27
CA ASP A 59 -20.25 14.68 11.87
C ASP A 59 -19.86 16.09 11.42
N VAL A 60 -20.42 17.12 12.08
CA VAL A 60 -20.16 18.54 11.81
C VAL A 60 -19.56 19.19 13.04
N TYR A 61 -18.38 19.78 12.90
CA TYR A 61 -17.65 20.47 13.96
C TYR A 61 -17.58 21.97 13.71
N GLU A 62 -17.87 22.76 14.73
CA GLU A 62 -17.72 24.21 14.71
C GLU A 62 -16.31 24.58 15.18
N VAL A 63 -15.42 24.91 14.24
CA VAL A 63 -14.01 25.24 14.52
C VAL A 63 -13.88 26.61 15.19
N ALA A 64 -14.79 27.53 14.84
CA ALA A 64 -14.95 28.87 15.40
C ALA A 64 -16.42 29.31 15.22
N PRO A 65 -16.93 30.30 15.98
CA PRO A 65 -18.31 30.74 15.87
C PRO A 65 -18.75 31.04 14.42
N GLY A 66 -19.65 30.22 13.88
CA GLY A 66 -20.15 30.32 12.51
C GLY A 66 -19.29 29.64 11.42
N GLU A 67 -18.22 28.92 11.79
CA GLU A 67 -17.35 28.17 10.88
C GLU A 67 -17.44 26.67 11.15
N PHE A 68 -18.11 25.95 10.25
CA PHE A 68 -18.38 24.52 10.38
C PHE A 68 -17.59 23.71 9.36
N VAL A 69 -17.23 22.49 9.75
CA VAL A 69 -16.58 21.54 8.87
C VAL A 69 -17.05 20.12 9.16
N GLU A 70 -17.26 19.33 8.11
CA GLU A 70 -17.64 17.92 8.21
C GLU A 70 -16.38 17.07 8.46
N LEU A 71 -16.39 16.22 9.49
CA LEU A 71 -15.20 15.55 10.07
C LEU A 71 -15.35 14.04 10.32
N ALA A 72 -16.41 13.41 9.84
CA ALA A 72 -16.50 11.97 9.98
C ALA A 72 -15.50 11.33 9.01
N LEU A 73 -14.31 10.96 9.50
CA LEU A 73 -13.59 9.83 8.93
C LEU A 73 -14.47 8.61 9.19
N GLU A 74 -14.96 8.02 8.11
CA GLU A 74 -15.94 6.93 8.12
C GLU A 74 -15.28 5.57 7.94
N GLY A 75 -14.08 5.53 7.36
CA GLY A 75 -13.29 4.31 7.22
C GLY A 75 -11.81 4.60 7.06
N THR A 76 -11.01 3.60 7.41
CA THR A 76 -9.58 3.52 7.08
C THR A 76 -9.37 2.13 6.53
N GLY A 77 -8.91 2.02 5.28
CA GLY A 77 -8.50 0.74 4.74
C GLY A 77 -7.12 0.38 5.27
N MET A 78 -7.01 -0.76 5.95
CA MET A 78 -5.74 -1.28 6.46
C MET A 78 -5.06 -2.07 5.35
N VAL A 79 -3.88 -1.62 4.93
CA VAL A 79 -3.19 -2.16 3.76
C VAL A 79 -1.91 -2.86 4.17
N TRP A 80 -1.79 -4.13 3.80
CA TRP A 80 -0.57 -4.88 4.03
C TRP A 80 0.26 -4.96 2.75
N THR A 81 1.48 -4.45 2.82
CA THR A 81 2.36 -4.31 1.66
C THR A 81 3.56 -5.22 1.80
N VAL A 82 3.77 -6.12 0.84
CA VAL A 82 4.88 -7.11 0.84
C VAL A 82 5.73 -6.96 -0.42
N PRO A 83 6.93 -6.37 -0.31
CA PRO A 83 7.89 -6.31 -1.39
C PRO A 83 8.64 -7.64 -1.59
N GLY A 84 8.82 -8.05 -2.84
CA GLY A 84 9.59 -9.24 -3.22
C GLY A 84 10.69 -8.92 -4.24
N GLU A 85 11.89 -9.47 -4.03
CA GLU A 85 13.03 -9.30 -4.93
C GLU A 85 13.50 -10.63 -5.52
N PHE A 86 13.91 -10.61 -6.78
CA PHE A 86 14.29 -11.81 -7.52
C PHE A 86 15.68 -12.30 -7.14
N SER A 87 15.94 -13.60 -7.29
CA SER A 87 17.25 -14.18 -6.94
C SER A 87 18.42 -13.63 -7.76
N ASP A 88 18.14 -13.06 -8.93
CA ASP A 88 19.11 -12.46 -9.85
C ASP A 88 18.99 -10.93 -9.99
N TYR A 89 17.94 -10.32 -9.44
CA TYR A 89 17.69 -8.89 -9.51
C TYR A 89 17.11 -8.36 -8.18
N ALA A 90 17.98 -7.72 -7.39
CA ALA A 90 17.61 -7.15 -6.10
C ALA A 90 16.92 -5.79 -6.27
N HIS A 91 16.15 -5.36 -5.27
CA HIS A 91 15.67 -3.98 -5.19
C HIS A 91 16.86 -2.99 -5.13
N ASN A 92 16.60 -1.71 -5.40
CA ASN A 92 17.62 -0.66 -5.56
C ASN A 92 18.58 -0.89 -6.74
N SER A 93 18.20 -1.72 -7.71
CA SER A 93 18.99 -1.97 -8.93
C SER A 93 18.61 -1.06 -10.11
N ILE A 94 17.51 -0.31 -10.01
CA ILE A 94 17.10 0.65 -11.05
C ILE A 94 18.18 1.74 -11.22
N PRO A 95 18.75 1.93 -12.42
CA PRO A 95 19.79 2.93 -12.64
C PRO A 95 19.31 4.36 -12.36
N GLU A 96 20.16 5.17 -11.73
CA GLU A 96 19.86 6.60 -11.55
C GLU A 96 19.65 7.28 -12.93
N PRO A 97 18.48 7.89 -13.18
CA PRO A 97 18.18 8.47 -14.47
C PRO A 97 18.92 9.79 -14.69
N ASP A 98 19.44 10.01 -15.90
CA ASP A 98 19.99 11.30 -16.29
C ASP A 98 18.86 12.35 -16.37
N ARG A 99 18.78 13.22 -15.36
CA ARG A 99 17.74 14.25 -15.22
C ARG A 99 17.73 15.30 -16.34
N THR A 100 18.72 15.33 -17.21
CA THR A 100 18.71 16.19 -18.41
C THR A 100 17.87 15.62 -19.56
N VAL A 101 17.61 14.31 -19.55
CA VAL A 101 16.81 13.60 -20.55
C VAL A 101 15.57 12.94 -19.96
N ASP A 102 15.62 12.51 -18.70
CA ASP A 102 14.54 11.82 -18.00
C ASP A 102 14.23 12.48 -16.65
N ASN A 103 13.16 13.26 -16.65
CA ASN A 103 12.63 13.92 -15.47
C ASN A 103 11.34 13.27 -14.94
N SER A 104 10.97 12.10 -15.47
CA SER A 104 9.71 11.40 -15.16
C SER A 104 9.91 10.14 -14.34
N THR A 105 11.02 9.42 -14.54
CA THR A 105 11.28 8.18 -13.81
C THR A 105 11.47 8.46 -12.33
N ILE A 106 10.65 7.82 -11.51
CA ILE A 106 10.74 7.88 -10.05
C ILE A 106 11.98 7.09 -9.65
N TRP A 107 12.82 7.70 -8.83
CA TRP A 107 14.07 7.10 -8.38
C TRP A 107 14.49 7.69 -7.04
N THR A 108 14.95 6.83 -6.14
CA THR A 108 15.62 7.15 -4.89
C THR A 108 16.81 6.21 -4.71
N GLU A 109 17.78 6.60 -3.87
CA GLU A 109 18.92 5.73 -3.55
C GLU A 109 18.51 4.48 -2.76
N ASP A 110 17.37 4.55 -2.07
CA ASP A 110 16.86 3.48 -1.21
C ASP A 110 15.33 3.41 -1.22
N PHE A 111 14.81 2.40 -1.91
CA PHE A 111 13.42 1.96 -1.93
C PHE A 111 13.14 0.98 -0.78
N GLY A 112 13.45 1.37 0.45
CA GLY A 112 13.19 0.56 1.66
C GLY A 112 11.80 0.79 2.26
N GLU A 113 11.48 0.04 3.32
CA GLU A 113 10.25 0.18 4.14
C GLU A 113 9.91 1.64 4.45
N ALA A 114 10.89 2.42 4.92
CA ALA A 114 10.68 3.83 5.28
C ALA A 114 10.24 4.71 4.09
N TYR A 115 10.73 4.41 2.87
CA TYR A 115 10.30 5.13 1.67
C TYR A 115 8.83 4.83 1.35
N TYR A 116 8.44 3.55 1.40
CA TYR A 116 7.07 3.14 1.12
C TYR A 116 6.10 3.62 2.22
N ASP A 117 6.45 3.53 3.50
CA ASP A 117 5.64 4.08 4.58
C ASP A 117 5.41 5.58 4.42
N GLU A 118 6.44 6.33 4.02
CA GLU A 118 6.31 7.75 3.74
C GLU A 118 5.34 8.00 2.58
N MET A 119 5.54 7.29 1.47
CA MET A 119 4.74 7.43 0.24
C MET A 119 3.29 6.94 0.41
N LEU A 120 3.04 5.91 1.21
CA LEU A 120 1.73 5.29 1.35
C LEU A 120 0.93 5.95 2.48
N TYR A 121 1.51 6.12 3.67
CA TYR A 121 0.74 6.33 4.90
C TYR A 121 0.92 7.71 5.54
N THR A 122 1.90 8.51 5.12
CA THR A 122 2.11 9.86 5.68
C THR A 122 0.94 10.77 5.34
N ARG A 123 0.56 11.66 6.25
CA ARG A 123 -0.57 12.61 6.07
C ARG A 123 -0.13 14.01 6.41
N GLY A 124 -0.75 15.01 5.78
CA GLY A 124 -0.54 16.41 6.11
C GLY A 124 -0.55 17.36 4.92
N ASP A 125 -0.67 18.66 5.22
CA ASP A 125 -0.73 19.71 4.22
C ASP A 125 0.49 19.69 3.27
N GLY A 126 0.23 19.35 2.01
CA GLY A 126 1.25 19.35 0.95
C GLY A 126 2.09 18.08 0.88
N VAL A 127 1.75 17.05 1.66
CA VAL A 127 2.27 15.68 1.50
C VAL A 127 1.68 15.10 0.20
N ASN A 128 2.51 14.38 -0.55
CA ASN A 128 2.07 13.60 -1.71
C ASN A 128 2.18 12.12 -1.34
N SER A 129 1.11 11.57 -0.80
CA SER A 129 1.02 10.18 -0.38
C SER A 129 -0.34 9.59 -0.75
N MET A 130 -0.45 8.26 -0.70
CA MET A 130 -1.70 7.57 -0.97
C MET A 130 -2.77 7.90 0.10
N ALA A 131 -2.40 7.93 1.38
CA ALA A 131 -3.28 8.30 2.48
C ALA A 131 -3.84 9.72 2.32
N GLU A 132 -2.99 10.70 1.95
CA GLU A 132 -3.41 12.09 1.70
C GLU A 132 -4.27 12.18 0.42
N TYR A 133 -3.95 11.41 -0.62
CA TYR A 133 -4.78 11.33 -1.83
C TYR A 133 -6.21 10.87 -1.49
N PHE A 134 -6.38 9.79 -0.74
CA PHE A 134 -7.72 9.31 -0.36
C PHE A 134 -8.44 10.28 0.59
N LEU A 135 -7.72 10.95 1.49
CA LEU A 135 -8.31 12.03 2.31
C LEU A 135 -8.81 13.18 1.45
N GLU A 136 -8.04 13.62 0.45
CA GLU A 136 -8.45 14.70 -0.44
C GLU A 136 -9.66 14.28 -1.29
N MET A 137 -9.59 13.10 -1.92
CA MET A 137 -10.62 12.60 -2.84
C MET A 137 -11.93 12.22 -2.15
N SER A 138 -11.87 11.71 -0.92
CA SER A 138 -13.05 11.35 -0.13
C SER A 138 -13.67 12.54 0.62
N SER A 139 -13.13 13.74 0.45
CA SER A 139 -13.45 14.88 1.30
C SER A 139 -13.24 14.59 2.80
N GLY A 140 -12.22 13.82 3.14
CA GLY A 140 -11.80 13.49 4.50
C GLY A 140 -12.61 12.38 5.17
N ARG A 141 -13.39 11.62 4.40
CA ARG A 141 -14.25 10.53 4.90
C ARG A 141 -13.58 9.16 4.85
N TYR A 142 -12.50 9.04 4.08
CA TYR A 142 -11.77 7.80 3.90
C TYR A 142 -10.28 8.09 3.73
N THR A 143 -9.46 7.19 4.24
CA THR A 143 -8.01 7.18 4.05
C THR A 143 -7.53 5.74 4.07
N VAL A 144 -6.24 5.54 3.82
CA VAL A 144 -5.58 4.25 4.02
C VAL A 144 -4.52 4.40 5.11
N ASP A 145 -4.27 3.31 5.82
CA ASP A 145 -3.15 3.13 6.73
C ASP A 145 -2.61 1.70 6.55
N GLY A 146 -1.50 1.35 7.16
CA GLY A 146 -0.96 0.02 6.92
C GLY A 146 0.44 -0.20 7.41
N ASP A 147 1.07 -1.22 6.83
CA ASP A 147 2.44 -1.60 7.09
C ASP A 147 3.09 -2.10 5.80
N CYS A 148 4.27 -1.57 5.48
CA CYS A 148 5.15 -2.11 4.46
C CYS A 148 6.25 -2.91 5.15
N VAL A 149 6.32 -4.21 4.88
CA VAL A 149 7.35 -5.06 5.47
C VAL A 149 8.66 -4.98 4.68
N ASP A 150 9.75 -5.43 5.29
CA ASP A 150 11.05 -5.53 4.62
C ASP A 150 11.00 -6.44 3.37
N TRP A 151 11.92 -6.20 2.43
CA TRP A 151 11.99 -6.94 1.17
C TRP A 151 12.21 -8.44 1.38
N VAL A 152 11.50 -9.23 0.57
CA VAL A 152 11.59 -10.69 0.61
C VAL A 152 12.28 -11.22 -0.64
N ALA A 153 13.44 -11.84 -0.47
CA ALA A 153 14.06 -12.58 -1.56
C ALA A 153 13.25 -13.83 -1.92
N VAL A 154 12.75 -13.89 -3.15
CA VAL A 154 12.07 -15.07 -3.71
C VAL A 154 13.10 -16.04 -4.31
N PRO A 155 12.81 -17.37 -4.38
CA PRO A 155 13.80 -18.36 -4.80
C PRO A 155 14.09 -18.37 -6.30
N GLY A 156 13.16 -17.89 -7.13
CA GLY A 156 13.29 -17.84 -8.59
C GLY A 156 14.02 -16.59 -9.10
N ASP A 157 14.52 -16.66 -10.32
CA ASP A 157 14.93 -15.46 -11.07
C ASP A 157 13.68 -14.75 -11.64
N HIS A 158 13.84 -13.52 -12.14
CA HIS A 158 12.71 -12.75 -12.69
C HIS A 158 11.92 -13.51 -13.78
N THR A 159 12.60 -14.31 -14.60
CA THR A 159 11.96 -15.07 -15.69
C THR A 159 11.05 -16.21 -15.22
N VAL A 160 11.17 -16.65 -13.97
CA VAL A 160 10.25 -17.63 -13.37
C VAL A 160 8.86 -17.01 -13.16
N TYR A 161 8.81 -15.70 -12.90
CA TYR A 161 7.62 -14.98 -12.48
C TYR A 161 6.98 -14.13 -13.58
N ASP A 162 7.61 -14.10 -14.76
CA ASP A 162 7.15 -13.44 -15.99
C ASP A 162 5.67 -13.79 -16.33
N ASP A 163 4.82 -12.76 -16.43
CA ASP A 163 3.41 -12.86 -16.83
C ASP A 163 3.20 -12.95 -18.35
N GLY A 164 4.30 -12.93 -19.09
CA GLY A 164 4.36 -13.21 -20.51
C GLY A 164 3.97 -12.01 -21.36
N ASP A 165 3.85 -12.23 -22.67
CA ASP A 165 3.61 -11.14 -23.63
C ASP A 165 2.16 -11.16 -24.15
N ALA A 166 1.85 -10.17 -25.00
CA ALA A 166 0.55 -10.07 -25.67
C ALA A 166 0.16 -11.30 -26.55
N LYS A 167 1.05 -12.30 -26.72
CA LYS A 167 0.81 -13.53 -27.51
C LYS A 167 0.88 -14.80 -26.68
N ASN A 168 1.53 -14.77 -25.51
CA ASN A 168 1.69 -15.90 -24.61
C ASN A 168 1.51 -15.43 -23.17
N ASP A 169 0.26 -15.49 -22.71
CA ASP A 169 -0.15 -15.13 -21.35
C ASP A 169 0.27 -16.23 -20.35
N THR A 170 1.15 -15.86 -19.42
CA THR A 170 1.58 -16.68 -18.28
C THR A 170 1.32 -15.98 -16.96
N SER A 171 0.28 -15.13 -16.88
CA SER A 171 -0.07 -14.34 -15.68
C SER A 171 -0.23 -15.17 -14.39
N GLU A 172 -0.51 -16.47 -14.51
CA GLU A 172 -0.54 -17.40 -13.36
C GLU A 172 0.83 -17.52 -12.65
N ASN A 173 1.95 -17.21 -13.32
CA ASN A 173 3.29 -17.17 -12.73
C ASN A 173 3.42 -16.06 -11.68
N VAL A 174 2.64 -14.98 -11.79
CA VAL A 174 2.60 -13.93 -10.76
C VAL A 174 2.05 -14.49 -9.46
N TRP A 175 1.11 -15.44 -9.50
CA TRP A 175 0.64 -16.10 -8.28
C TRP A 175 1.73 -16.95 -7.63
N LEU A 176 2.70 -17.46 -8.40
CA LEU A 176 3.91 -18.08 -7.84
C LEU A 176 4.79 -17.04 -7.13
N PHE A 177 4.95 -15.85 -7.71
CA PHE A 177 5.68 -14.75 -7.07
C PHE A 177 5.05 -14.37 -5.74
N LEU A 178 3.72 -14.20 -5.70
CA LEU A 178 2.98 -13.91 -4.48
C LEU A 178 3.15 -15.04 -3.44
N ALA A 179 3.00 -16.31 -3.86
CA ALA A 179 3.16 -17.44 -2.95
C ALA A 179 4.57 -17.50 -2.35
N ASP A 180 5.60 -17.33 -3.19
CA ASP A 180 7.00 -17.37 -2.76
C ASP A 180 7.37 -16.18 -1.87
N SER A 181 6.85 -14.97 -2.15
CA SER A 181 7.11 -13.78 -1.32
C SER A 181 6.39 -13.87 0.03
N LEU A 182 5.16 -14.38 0.06
CA LEU A 182 4.40 -14.59 1.30
C LEU A 182 5.01 -15.71 2.17
N ASP A 183 5.41 -16.82 1.56
CA ASP A 183 6.11 -17.91 2.24
C ASP A 183 7.48 -17.44 2.75
N GLY A 184 8.20 -16.66 1.94
CA GLY A 184 9.48 -16.06 2.29
C GLY A 184 9.35 -15.12 3.50
N TRP A 185 8.37 -14.22 3.49
CA TRP A 185 8.08 -13.34 4.63
C TRP A 185 7.77 -14.15 5.89
N TYR A 186 6.88 -15.15 5.79
CA TYR A 186 6.53 -15.99 6.93
C TYR A 186 7.76 -16.71 7.50
N ALA A 187 8.61 -17.26 6.62
CA ALA A 187 9.85 -17.91 7.01
C ALA A 187 10.83 -16.94 7.70
N GLN A 188 10.94 -15.70 7.23
CA GLN A 188 11.74 -14.65 7.89
C GLN A 188 11.20 -14.35 9.30
N GLN A 189 9.88 -14.25 9.48
CA GLN A 189 9.27 -14.03 10.79
C GLN A 189 9.55 -15.18 11.77
N VAL A 190 9.42 -16.43 11.30
CA VAL A 190 9.76 -17.63 12.09
C VAL A 190 11.26 -17.66 12.42
N ALA A 191 12.13 -17.31 11.48
CA ALA A 191 13.57 -17.22 11.70
C ALA A 191 13.95 -16.11 12.70
N ALA A 192 13.18 -15.02 12.73
CA ALA A 192 13.26 -13.97 13.74
C ALA A 192 12.71 -14.40 15.12
N GLY A 193 12.18 -15.62 15.23
CA GLY A 193 11.73 -16.22 16.48
C GLY A 193 10.24 -15.99 16.80
N LYS A 194 9.47 -15.41 15.87
CA LYS A 194 8.02 -15.29 16.05
C LYS A 194 7.36 -16.67 15.94
N THR A 195 6.41 -16.92 16.82
CA THR A 195 5.51 -18.08 16.74
C THR A 195 4.41 -17.83 15.72
N THR A 196 3.79 -18.89 15.20
CA THR A 196 2.63 -18.76 14.29
C THR A 196 1.52 -17.90 14.89
N ALA A 197 1.27 -18.01 16.20
CA ALA A 197 0.26 -17.20 16.88
C ALA A 197 0.62 -15.70 16.93
N GLU A 198 1.90 -15.35 16.99
CA GLU A 198 2.35 -13.94 16.92
C GLU A 198 2.28 -13.40 15.49
N ILE A 199 2.50 -14.25 14.49
CA ILE A 199 2.32 -13.90 13.08
C ILE A 199 0.83 -13.71 12.77
N ASP A 200 -0.03 -14.64 13.20
CA ASP A 200 -1.48 -14.53 13.05
C ASP A 200 -1.99 -13.25 13.76
N ALA A 201 -1.51 -12.94 14.96
CA ALA A 201 -1.91 -11.73 15.68
C ALA A 201 -1.44 -10.43 14.99
N TYR A 202 -0.38 -10.48 14.18
CA TYR A 202 0.03 -9.36 13.35
C TYR A 202 -0.88 -9.24 12.11
N LEU A 203 -1.09 -10.34 11.39
CA LEU A 203 -1.93 -10.37 10.19
C LEU A 203 -3.39 -10.01 10.46
N ALA A 204 -3.91 -10.33 11.65
CA ALA A 204 -5.24 -9.97 12.12
C ALA A 204 -5.55 -8.46 12.10
N GLN A 205 -4.54 -7.60 11.97
CA GLN A 205 -4.72 -6.15 11.89
C GLN A 205 -5.17 -5.67 10.51
N PHE A 206 -5.12 -6.56 9.51
CA PHE A 206 -5.47 -6.28 8.12
C PHE A 206 -6.65 -7.14 7.64
N ASP A 207 -7.38 -7.78 8.55
CA ASP A 207 -8.59 -8.56 8.30
C ASP A 207 -9.68 -8.00 9.24
N GLU A 208 -10.31 -6.92 8.81
CA GLU A 208 -11.37 -6.19 9.53
C GLU A 208 -12.69 -6.17 8.75
N TRP A 209 -12.69 -6.61 7.47
CA TRP A 209 -13.82 -6.46 6.57
C TRP A 209 -14.18 -7.75 5.81
N ASP A 210 -15.28 -8.36 6.22
CA ASP A 210 -16.00 -9.37 5.45
C ASP A 210 -16.73 -8.72 4.27
N ARG A 211 -16.06 -8.67 3.12
CA ARG A 211 -16.59 -8.12 1.86
C ARG A 211 -17.89 -8.79 1.42
N TYR A 212 -18.10 -10.07 1.76
CA TYR A 212 -19.17 -10.88 1.19
C TYR A 212 -20.28 -11.25 2.18
N ASP A 213 -20.18 -10.85 3.46
CA ASP A 213 -21.09 -11.27 4.55
C ASP A 213 -21.23 -12.80 4.53
N TRP A 214 -20.09 -13.49 4.59
CA TRP A 214 -19.96 -14.90 4.23
C TRP A 214 -20.78 -15.80 5.14
N ASP A 215 -20.96 -15.41 6.41
CA ASP A 215 -21.76 -16.14 7.38
C ASP A 215 -23.25 -15.69 7.39
N GLY A 216 -23.54 -14.59 6.70
CA GLY A 216 -24.89 -14.08 6.43
C GLY A 216 -25.58 -13.45 7.64
N ASP A 217 -24.81 -12.92 8.59
CA ASP A 217 -25.34 -12.26 9.79
C ASP A 217 -25.63 -10.75 9.58
N GLY A 218 -25.13 -10.18 8.49
CA GLY A 218 -25.28 -8.78 8.09
C GLY A 218 -24.24 -7.82 8.69
N VAL A 219 -23.16 -8.32 9.28
CA VAL A 219 -22.06 -7.56 9.87
C VAL A 219 -20.83 -7.63 8.96
N PHE A 220 -20.67 -6.63 8.10
CA PHE A 220 -19.50 -6.58 7.20
C PHE A 220 -18.20 -6.18 7.91
N ASN A 221 -18.28 -5.47 9.04
CA ASN A 221 -17.10 -4.99 9.77
C ASN A 221 -16.63 -6.04 10.79
N GLU A 222 -16.28 -7.22 10.29
CA GLU A 222 -15.72 -8.33 11.05
C GLU A 222 -14.75 -9.14 10.17
N PRO A 223 -13.82 -9.90 10.78
CA PRO A 223 -12.84 -10.67 10.03
C PRO A 223 -13.45 -11.86 9.28
N ASP A 224 -12.94 -12.15 8.09
CA ASP A 224 -13.33 -13.32 7.28
C ASP A 224 -12.17 -14.31 7.02
N GLY A 225 -10.95 -13.98 7.46
CA GLY A 225 -9.74 -14.79 7.30
C GLY A 225 -8.94 -14.49 6.02
N TYR A 226 -9.40 -13.55 5.19
CA TYR A 226 -8.63 -12.96 4.11
C TYR A 226 -8.12 -11.57 4.51
N ILE A 227 -6.93 -11.20 4.04
CA ILE A 227 -6.42 -9.83 4.22
C ILE A 227 -7.25 -8.89 3.34
N ASP A 228 -7.84 -7.85 3.93
CA ASP A 228 -8.78 -6.91 3.30
C ASP A 228 -8.16 -6.24 2.07
N HIS A 229 -6.91 -5.77 2.22
CA HIS A 229 -6.19 -5.04 1.19
C HIS A 229 -4.72 -5.47 1.17
N TYR A 230 -4.36 -6.26 0.16
CA TYR A 230 -2.98 -6.72 -0.04
C TYR A 230 -2.32 -6.05 -1.25
N GLN A 231 -1.13 -5.50 -1.03
CA GLN A 231 -0.30 -4.89 -2.06
C GLN A 231 1.03 -5.64 -2.19
N SER A 232 1.29 -6.19 -3.36
CA SER A 232 2.57 -6.79 -3.72
C SER A 232 3.45 -5.76 -4.42
N LEU A 233 4.75 -5.77 -4.13
CA LEU A 233 5.75 -5.06 -4.94
C LEU A 233 6.77 -6.04 -5.49
N HIS A 234 7.24 -5.79 -6.70
CA HIS A 234 8.39 -6.50 -7.27
C HIS A 234 9.56 -5.55 -7.51
N ALA A 235 10.78 -6.07 -7.38
CA ALA A 235 12.00 -5.34 -7.71
C ALA A 235 12.03 -4.94 -9.20
N GLY A 236 12.64 -3.79 -9.51
CA GLY A 236 12.75 -3.29 -10.87
C GLY A 236 11.55 -2.49 -11.38
N GLU A 237 11.62 -2.11 -12.65
CA GLU A 237 10.56 -1.36 -13.34
C GLU A 237 9.49 -2.30 -13.88
N GLY A 238 8.24 -1.84 -13.98
CA GLY A 238 7.13 -2.63 -14.54
C GLY A 238 7.19 -2.69 -16.07
N GLU A 239 6.67 -3.78 -16.65
CA GLU A 239 6.63 -3.96 -18.11
C GLU A 239 5.88 -2.82 -18.81
N GLU A 240 4.87 -2.23 -18.15
CA GLU A 240 4.09 -1.12 -18.70
C GLU A 240 4.90 0.16 -18.94
N ALA A 241 6.06 0.27 -18.28
CA ALA A 241 7.03 1.35 -18.46
C ALA A 241 8.22 0.95 -19.36
N GLY A 242 8.22 -0.29 -19.87
CA GLY A 242 9.29 -0.90 -20.68
C GLY A 242 10.25 -1.80 -19.90
N GLY A 243 9.95 -2.08 -18.63
CA GLY A 243 10.65 -3.09 -17.81
C GLY A 243 12.10 -2.81 -17.44
N GLY A 244 12.63 -1.64 -17.79
CA GLY A 244 14.00 -1.23 -17.44
C GLY A 244 15.05 -2.23 -17.92
N GLU A 245 15.86 -2.74 -16.99
CA GLU A 245 16.87 -3.76 -17.28
C GLU A 245 16.29 -5.17 -17.46
N LEU A 246 15.08 -5.42 -16.95
CA LEU A 246 14.36 -6.70 -17.07
C LEU A 246 13.57 -6.79 -18.39
N GLY A 247 13.28 -5.66 -19.03
CA GLY A 247 12.64 -5.62 -20.34
C GLY A 247 11.25 -6.27 -20.38
N ASP A 248 11.00 -7.08 -21.40
CA ASP A 248 9.70 -7.75 -21.60
C ASP A 248 9.47 -8.89 -20.58
N GLU A 249 10.48 -9.24 -19.77
CA GLU A 249 10.39 -10.23 -18.69
C GLU A 249 10.10 -9.60 -17.31
N ALA A 250 9.89 -8.28 -17.25
CA ALA A 250 9.38 -7.62 -16.05
C ALA A 250 7.90 -7.96 -15.84
N ILE A 251 7.44 -7.98 -14.59
CA ILE A 251 6.01 -8.13 -14.31
C ILE A 251 5.26 -6.86 -14.75
N TRP A 252 4.11 -7.02 -15.40
CA TRP A 252 3.21 -5.91 -15.71
C TRP A 252 2.33 -5.58 -14.49
N SER A 253 2.24 -4.31 -14.08
CA SER A 253 1.37 -3.87 -12.97
C SER A 253 -0.12 -4.18 -13.18
N HIS A 254 -0.77 -4.86 -12.24
CA HIS A 254 -2.20 -5.16 -12.33
C HIS A 254 -2.87 -5.45 -10.98
N SER A 255 -4.20 -5.62 -11.02
CA SER A 255 -5.03 -6.09 -9.92
C SER A 255 -5.88 -7.28 -10.36
N TRP A 256 -5.95 -8.32 -9.52
CA TRP A 256 -6.70 -9.55 -9.81
C TRP A 256 -7.03 -10.35 -8.52
N TYR A 257 -7.70 -11.50 -8.68
CA TYR A 257 -7.97 -12.47 -7.61
C TYR A 257 -7.10 -13.74 -7.77
N ALA A 258 -6.23 -14.03 -6.81
CA ALA A 258 -5.28 -15.14 -6.87
C ALA A 258 -5.98 -16.51 -6.79
N ASN A 259 -5.52 -17.48 -7.60
CA ASN A 259 -6.02 -18.87 -7.59
C ASN A 259 -7.56 -19.00 -7.62
N TYR A 260 -8.27 -18.12 -8.34
CA TYR A 260 -9.75 -18.14 -8.41
C TYR A 260 -10.32 -19.48 -8.92
N ALA A 261 -9.52 -20.26 -9.66
CA ALA A 261 -9.88 -21.61 -10.10
C ALA A 261 -10.06 -22.62 -8.94
N ASP A 262 -9.60 -22.26 -7.74
CA ASP A 262 -9.70 -23.06 -6.50
C ASP A 262 -10.83 -22.61 -5.56
N ILE A 263 -11.70 -21.68 -5.99
CA ILE A 263 -12.97 -21.40 -5.31
C ILE A 263 -13.74 -22.71 -5.10
N GLY A 264 -14.16 -22.95 -3.86
CA GLY A 264 -14.82 -24.17 -3.39
C GLY A 264 -13.87 -25.32 -3.03
N LYS A 265 -12.54 -25.11 -3.05
CA LYS A 265 -11.54 -26.13 -2.72
C LYS A 265 -10.59 -25.70 -1.60
N THR A 266 -10.11 -24.46 -1.62
CA THR A 266 -9.14 -23.93 -0.65
C THR A 266 -9.62 -22.60 -0.07
N GLY A 267 -9.13 -22.26 1.13
CA GLY A 267 -9.48 -21.06 1.88
C GLY A 267 -9.20 -21.20 3.38
N PRO A 268 -9.54 -20.18 4.18
CA PRO A 268 -9.24 -20.11 5.61
C PRO A 268 -9.96 -21.19 6.44
N SER A 269 -11.12 -21.69 5.99
CA SER A 269 -11.86 -22.73 6.70
C SER A 269 -12.55 -23.71 5.74
N ALA A 270 -13.01 -24.84 6.28
CA ALA A 270 -13.77 -25.82 5.49
C ALA A 270 -15.14 -25.28 5.02
N GLU A 271 -15.65 -24.23 5.66
CA GLU A 271 -16.92 -23.60 5.34
C GLU A 271 -16.78 -22.37 4.44
N TYR A 272 -15.59 -21.77 4.36
CA TYR A 272 -15.31 -20.56 3.58
C TYR A 272 -14.08 -20.78 2.68
N LEU A 273 -14.35 -21.14 1.42
CA LEU A 273 -13.35 -21.59 0.45
C LEU A 273 -13.41 -20.71 -0.81
N LEU A 274 -12.76 -19.54 -0.80
CA LEU A 274 -12.72 -18.64 -1.95
C LEU A 274 -11.48 -18.81 -2.84
N GLY A 275 -10.66 -19.83 -2.62
CA GLY A 275 -9.37 -19.92 -3.30
C GLY A 275 -8.35 -19.00 -2.62
N GLY A 276 -7.45 -18.42 -3.41
CA GLY A 276 -6.39 -17.55 -2.91
C GLY A 276 -5.09 -18.27 -2.56
N ILE A 277 -4.23 -17.56 -1.83
CA ILE A 277 -2.91 -18.01 -1.40
C ILE A 277 -2.84 -17.91 0.13
N GLN A 278 -2.49 -19.02 0.79
CA GLN A 278 -2.24 -19.00 2.23
C GLN A 278 -0.90 -18.31 2.52
N ILE A 279 -0.85 -17.45 3.53
CA ILE A 279 0.40 -16.77 3.91
C ILE A 279 1.25 -17.73 4.75
N GLY A 280 2.22 -18.41 4.13
CA GLY A 280 3.04 -19.39 4.82
C GLY A 280 2.22 -20.49 5.47
N SER A 281 2.44 -20.68 6.77
CA SER A 281 1.62 -21.58 7.61
C SER A 281 0.75 -20.81 8.61
N SER A 282 0.41 -19.55 8.29
CA SER A 282 -0.53 -18.74 9.08
C SER A 282 -1.98 -19.19 8.87
N SER A 283 -2.89 -18.60 9.63
CA SER A 283 -4.33 -18.81 9.44
C SER A 283 -4.97 -17.90 8.38
N TYR A 284 -4.19 -16.99 7.78
CA TYR A 284 -4.65 -15.92 6.89
C TYR A 284 -4.34 -16.20 5.43
N TRP A 285 -5.20 -15.65 4.56
CA TRP A 285 -5.16 -15.86 3.11
C TRP A 285 -5.19 -14.54 2.36
N ILE A 286 -4.64 -14.55 1.14
CA ILE A 286 -4.76 -13.47 0.16
C ILE A 286 -5.70 -13.95 -0.95
N GLY A 287 -6.77 -13.19 -1.20
CA GLY A 287 -7.70 -13.42 -2.29
C GLY A 287 -7.46 -12.41 -3.40
N ASP A 288 -8.03 -11.22 -3.24
CA ASP A 288 -7.74 -10.06 -4.07
C ASP A 288 -6.31 -9.57 -3.80
N TYR A 289 -5.60 -9.16 -4.86
CA TYR A 289 -4.28 -8.56 -4.77
C TYR A 289 -4.12 -7.44 -5.80
N THR A 290 -3.15 -6.58 -5.51
CA THR A 290 -2.56 -5.68 -6.49
C THR A 290 -1.05 -5.93 -6.56
N ILE A 291 -0.44 -5.73 -7.71
CA ILE A 291 1.03 -5.79 -7.87
C ILE A 291 1.56 -4.56 -8.60
N GLN A 292 2.65 -3.97 -8.08
CA GLN A 292 3.28 -2.75 -8.61
C GLN A 292 4.81 -2.87 -8.62
N PRO A 293 5.52 -2.10 -9.47
CA PRO A 293 6.97 -2.07 -9.49
C PRO A 293 7.56 -1.26 -8.34
N GLU A 294 8.85 -1.50 -8.10
CA GLU A 294 9.68 -0.80 -7.12
C GLU A 294 9.60 0.72 -7.25
N ASN A 295 9.64 1.24 -8.49
CA ASN A 295 9.55 2.66 -8.80
C ASN A 295 8.11 3.18 -9.01
N GLY A 296 7.09 2.45 -8.55
CA GLY A 296 5.72 2.90 -8.56
C GLY A 296 5.54 4.22 -7.78
N GLY A 297 4.81 5.17 -8.36
CA GLY A 297 4.46 6.43 -7.69
C GLY A 297 3.10 6.36 -7.02
N VAL A 298 2.80 7.35 -6.15
CA VAL A 298 1.49 7.51 -5.48
C VAL A 298 0.29 7.29 -6.42
N GLY A 299 0.37 7.75 -7.66
CA GLY A 299 -0.71 7.59 -8.64
C GLY A 299 -0.97 6.13 -9.03
N VAL A 300 0.06 5.29 -9.12
CA VAL A 300 -0.07 3.85 -9.42
C VAL A 300 -0.68 3.14 -8.22
N PHE A 301 -0.10 3.31 -7.03
CA PHE A 301 -0.63 2.71 -5.79
C PHE A 301 -2.09 3.12 -5.52
N ALA A 302 -2.43 4.40 -5.72
CA ALA A 302 -3.80 4.87 -5.57
C ALA A 302 -4.75 4.33 -6.66
N HIS A 303 -4.27 4.17 -7.90
CA HIS A 303 -5.06 3.59 -8.98
C HIS A 303 -5.39 2.12 -8.69
N GLU A 304 -4.36 1.33 -8.37
CA GLU A 304 -4.52 -0.11 -8.11
C GLU A 304 -5.42 -0.37 -6.90
N TYR A 305 -5.22 0.38 -5.82
CA TYR A 305 -6.10 0.30 -4.66
C TYR A 305 -7.56 0.65 -4.96
N THR A 306 -7.82 1.50 -5.96
CA THR A 306 -9.20 1.87 -6.31
C THR A 306 -9.93 0.73 -7.03
N HIS A 307 -9.24 -0.24 -7.64
CA HIS A 307 -9.90 -1.46 -8.15
C HIS A 307 -10.44 -2.34 -7.01
N ASP A 308 -9.88 -2.17 -5.81
CA ASP A 308 -10.24 -2.90 -4.60
C ASP A 308 -11.31 -2.19 -3.74
N LEU A 309 -11.94 -1.12 -4.24
CA LEU A 309 -13.06 -0.42 -3.57
C LEU A 309 -14.41 -0.71 -4.25
#